data_AF-A0A3P9JC63-F1
#
_entry.id   AF-A0A3P9JC63-F1
#
_cell.length_a   1.000
_cell.length_b   1.000
_cell.length_c   1.000
_cell.angle_alpha   90.00
_cell.angle_beta   90.00
_cell.angle_gamma   90.00
#
_symmetry.space_group_name_H-M   'P 1'
#
loop_
_entity.id
_entity.type
_entity.pdbx_description
1 polymer ?
#
loop_
_entity_poly.entity_id
_entity_poly.type
_entity_poly.pdbx_seq_one_letter_code
_entity_poly.pdbx_strand_id
1 'polypeptide(L)'
;MNNNSMALATLSFPACESKQRGKITKPILCSASDVKSMAGDGEKKPKLEMVQADGAQEDCVTFVMHDEDHTLGNSLRYMIMKNPDVEFCGYTITHPSESKINFRIQTRGGVPAVEPLQKGLSDLHQVCQHVLNTFQAKVNEYKEREEKPME
;
A
#
# COMPACT_ATOMS: atom_id res chain seq x y z
N MET A 1 -58.69 -2.30 9.53
CA MET A 1 -59.25 -2.87 8.28
C MET A 1 -58.42 -2.36 7.11
N ASN A 2 -57.84 -3.30 6.37
CA ASN A 2 -57.25 -3.23 5.02
C ASN A 2 -56.03 -2.31 4.82
N ASN A 3 -54.82 -2.84 4.64
CA ASN A 3 -54.25 -3.72 3.59
C ASN A 3 -53.76 -2.96 2.36
N ASN A 4 -52.60 -3.41 1.87
CA ASN A 4 -51.98 -3.21 0.54
C ASN A 4 -51.13 -1.94 0.35
N SER A 5 -50.00 -1.96 -0.36
CA SER A 5 -49.24 -3.03 -1.02
C SER A 5 -47.90 -2.43 -1.45
N MET A 6 -46.88 -3.28 -1.43
CA MET A 6 -45.58 -3.16 -2.07
C MET A 6 -45.70 -2.65 -3.53
N ALA A 7 -44.82 -1.73 -3.94
CA ALA A 7 -44.54 -1.46 -5.35
C ALA A 7 -43.05 -1.13 -5.54
N LEU A 8 -42.33 -2.12 -6.06
CA LEU A 8 -40.99 -2.03 -6.60
C LEU A 8 -41.00 -1.16 -7.87
N ALA A 9 -40.25 -0.05 -7.87
CA ALA A 9 -39.98 0.71 -9.07
C ALA A 9 -38.75 0.12 -9.78
N THR A 10 -39.01 -0.75 -10.77
CA THR A 10 -38.04 -1.20 -11.75
C THR A 10 -37.75 -0.07 -12.74
N LEU A 11 -36.62 0.62 -12.53
CA LEU A 11 -36.10 1.58 -13.52
C LEU A 11 -35.35 0.81 -14.62
N SER A 12 -36.04 0.62 -15.74
CA SER A 12 -35.44 0.31 -17.03
C SER A 12 -34.69 1.55 -17.52
N PHE A 13 -33.37 1.44 -17.66
CA PHE A 13 -32.55 2.44 -18.35
C PHE A 13 -32.06 1.89 -19.71
N PRO A 14 -32.06 2.73 -20.76
CA PRO A 14 -31.84 2.33 -22.13
C PRO A 14 -30.36 2.06 -22.43
N ALA A 15 -30.12 1.05 -23.27
CA ALA A 15 -28.84 0.85 -23.93
C ALA A 15 -28.52 2.05 -24.84
N CYS A 16 -27.38 2.70 -24.62
CA CYS A 16 -26.82 3.69 -25.53
C CYS A 16 -25.36 3.36 -25.79
N GLU A 17 -25.08 2.95 -27.02
CA GLU A 17 -23.77 2.56 -27.52
C GLU A 17 -23.17 3.74 -28.32
N SER A 18 -21.96 4.20 -27.97
CA SER A 18 -21.19 5.12 -28.83
C SER A 18 -19.67 5.16 -28.54
N LYS A 19 -18.93 4.38 -29.35
CA LYS A 19 -17.74 4.73 -30.16
C LYS A 19 -16.65 5.71 -29.62
N GLN A 20 -15.47 5.11 -29.39
CA GLN A 20 -14.07 5.52 -29.74
C GLN A 20 -13.40 6.81 -29.20
N ARG A 21 -12.08 6.67 -28.98
CA ARG A 21 -10.98 7.66 -28.76
C ARG A 21 -10.71 7.94 -27.27
N GLY A 22 -9.49 8.03 -26.77
CA GLY A 22 -8.14 7.92 -27.31
C GLY A 22 -7.15 8.11 -26.14
N LYS A 23 -5.98 7.49 -26.30
CA LYS A 23 -4.70 7.54 -25.54
C LYS A 23 -4.50 8.71 -24.55
N ILE A 24 -3.91 8.41 -23.38
CA ILE A 24 -2.58 8.87 -22.87
C ILE A 24 -2.59 8.77 -21.32
N THR A 25 -1.86 7.80 -20.75
CA THR A 25 -1.11 7.99 -19.51
C THR A 25 0.20 7.22 -19.62
N LYS A 26 1.32 7.93 -19.48
CA LYS A 26 2.68 7.41 -19.57
C LYS A 26 3.06 6.77 -18.23
N PRO A 27 3.82 5.66 -18.20
CA PRO A 27 4.40 5.17 -16.95
C PRO A 27 5.51 6.12 -16.48
N ILE A 28 5.44 6.53 -15.21
CA ILE A 28 6.46 7.35 -14.56
C ILE A 28 7.72 6.49 -14.40
N LEU A 29 8.78 6.94 -15.05
CA LEU A 29 10.12 6.37 -15.03
C LEU A 29 10.79 6.72 -13.69
N CYS A 30 11.07 5.71 -12.85
CA CYS A 30 12.04 5.83 -11.76
C CYS A 30 13.32 5.12 -12.20
N SER A 31 14.45 5.82 -12.09
CA SER A 31 15.76 5.42 -12.57
C SER A 31 16.27 4.13 -11.92
N ALA A 32 16.68 3.19 -12.76
CA ALA A 32 17.25 1.92 -12.36
C ALA A 32 18.75 2.06 -12.06
N SER A 33 19.11 1.79 -10.81
CA SER A 33 20.44 1.30 -10.46
C SER A 33 20.30 0.29 -9.32
N ASP A 34 20.45 -0.98 -9.73
CA ASP A 34 20.88 -2.15 -8.96
C ASP A 34 20.00 -2.69 -7.83
N VAL A 35 18.98 -3.48 -8.21
CA VAL A 35 18.54 -4.64 -7.41
C VAL A 35 18.39 -5.84 -8.34
N LYS A 36 19.32 -6.80 -8.24
CA LYS A 36 19.31 -8.04 -9.02
C LYS A 36 18.27 -9.01 -8.44
N SER A 37 17.03 -8.89 -8.89
CA SER A 37 15.98 -9.88 -8.55
C SER A 37 16.16 -11.15 -9.40
N MET A 38 16.42 -12.27 -8.75
CA MET A 38 16.20 -13.59 -9.34
C MET A 38 14.68 -13.81 -9.45
N ALA A 39 14.15 -13.93 -10.67
CA ALA A 39 12.74 -14.23 -10.91
C ALA A 39 12.63 -15.43 -11.86
N GLY A 40 11.97 -16.49 -11.39
CA GLY A 40 11.47 -17.57 -12.25
C GLY A 40 10.32 -17.07 -13.12
N ASP A 41 10.17 -17.69 -14.29
CA ASP A 41 9.11 -17.41 -15.25
C ASP A 41 7.71 -17.66 -14.65
N GLY A 42 6.88 -16.63 -14.65
CA GLY A 42 5.48 -16.66 -14.24
C GLY A 42 4.81 -15.31 -14.51
N GLU A 43 3.61 -15.32 -15.07
CA GLU A 43 2.81 -14.14 -15.47
C GLU A 43 2.90 -13.00 -14.43
N LYS A 44 3.25 -11.79 -14.89
CA LYS A 44 3.45 -10.60 -14.03
C LYS A 44 2.13 -10.11 -13.45
N LYS A 45 1.64 -10.77 -12.40
CA LYS A 45 0.54 -10.26 -11.59
C LYS A 45 1.00 -8.96 -10.91
N PRO A 46 0.19 -7.89 -10.92
CA PRO A 46 0.55 -6.66 -10.24
C PRO A 46 0.71 -6.95 -8.75
N LYS A 47 1.82 -6.51 -8.14
CA LYS A 47 2.07 -6.70 -6.70
C LYS A 47 1.14 -5.85 -5.82
N LEU A 48 0.61 -4.77 -6.38
CA LEU A 48 -0.27 -3.83 -5.72
C LEU A 48 -1.51 -3.62 -6.59
N GLU A 49 -2.67 -3.88 -6.02
CA GLU A 49 -3.97 -3.56 -6.61
C GLU A 49 -4.66 -2.51 -5.74
N MET A 50 -5.32 -1.55 -6.39
CA MET A 50 -6.08 -0.50 -5.73
C MET A 50 -7.57 -0.76 -5.93
N VAL A 51 -8.27 -0.99 -4.82
CA VAL A 51 -9.71 -1.20 -4.79
C VAL A 51 -10.36 0.02 -4.15
N GLN A 52 -11.05 0.80 -4.98
CA GLN A 52 -11.92 1.88 -4.54
C GLN A 52 -13.35 1.35 -4.40
N ALA A 53 -14.08 1.81 -3.39
CA ALA A 53 -15.49 1.46 -3.27
C ALA A 53 -16.33 2.30 -4.24
N ASP A 54 -17.34 1.70 -4.87
CA ASP A 54 -18.22 2.39 -5.80
C ASP A 54 -18.96 3.55 -5.10
N GLY A 55 -18.57 4.79 -5.45
CA GLY A 55 -19.12 6.02 -4.86
C GLY A 55 -18.35 6.57 -3.64
N ALA A 56 -17.23 5.95 -3.25
CA ALA A 56 -16.33 6.53 -2.25
C ALA A 56 -15.45 7.63 -2.88
N GLN A 57 -15.18 8.67 -2.10
CA GLN A 57 -14.20 9.69 -2.46
C GLN A 57 -12.78 9.09 -2.49
N GLU A 58 -11.84 9.79 -3.14
CA GLU A 58 -10.43 9.36 -3.24
C GLU A 58 -9.70 9.31 -1.88
N ASP A 59 -10.39 9.72 -0.81
CA ASP A 59 -9.95 9.70 0.58
C ASP A 59 -9.98 8.29 1.21
N CYS A 60 -10.79 7.37 0.67
CA CYS A 60 -10.98 6.02 1.20
C CYS A 60 -10.58 4.97 0.16
N VAL A 61 -9.37 4.41 0.29
CA VAL A 61 -8.85 3.40 -0.64
C VAL A 61 -8.41 2.16 0.12
N THR A 62 -8.72 0.99 -0.46
CA THR A 62 -8.19 -0.30 -0.01
C THR A 62 -7.12 -0.78 -0.98
N PHE A 63 -5.90 -0.95 -0.48
CA PHE A 63 -4.77 -1.47 -1.22
C PHE A 63 -4.63 -2.96 -0.94
N VAL A 64 -4.66 -3.77 -1.99
CA VAL A 64 -4.40 -5.21 -1.91
C VAL A 64 -2.94 -5.43 -2.29
N MET A 65 -2.13 -5.84 -1.33
CA MET A 65 -0.74 -6.20 -1.57
C MET A 65 -0.61 -7.72 -1.63
N HIS A 66 -0.04 -8.22 -2.72
CA HIS A 66 0.22 -9.63 -2.94
C HIS A 66 1.62 -10.00 -2.47
N ASP A 67 1.77 -11.24 -1.97
CA ASP A 67 3.01 -11.82 -1.46
C ASP A 67 3.61 -11.06 -0.26
N GLU A 68 2.76 -10.37 0.50
CA GLU A 68 3.12 -9.62 1.71
C GLU A 68 2.31 -10.10 2.91
N ASP A 69 2.85 -9.90 4.11
CA ASP A 69 2.33 -10.43 5.36
C ASP A 69 2.30 -9.37 6.49
N HIS A 70 2.17 -9.81 7.74
CA HIS A 70 2.20 -8.95 8.92
C HIS A 70 3.49 -8.13 9.05
N THR A 71 4.59 -8.59 8.46
CA THR A 71 5.91 -7.94 8.54
C THR A 71 5.84 -6.55 7.92
N LEU A 72 5.39 -6.45 6.67
CA LEU A 72 5.18 -5.16 6.00
C LEU A 72 3.93 -4.46 6.53
N GLY A 73 2.83 -5.19 6.72
CA GLY A 73 1.54 -4.63 7.13
C GLY A 73 1.61 -3.86 8.46
N ASN A 74 2.21 -4.46 9.50
CA ASN A 74 2.29 -3.82 10.82
C ASN A 74 3.26 -2.63 10.83
N SER A 75 4.41 -2.79 10.16
CA SER A 75 5.43 -1.73 10.05
C SER A 75 4.88 -0.51 9.34
N LEU A 76 4.22 -0.73 8.20
CA LEU A 76 3.62 0.34 7.41
C LEU A 76 2.45 1.00 8.12
N ARG A 77 1.60 0.22 8.79
CA ARG A 77 0.51 0.75 9.63
C ARG A 77 1.03 1.72 10.67
N TYR A 78 2.13 1.38 11.35
CA TYR A 78 2.71 2.24 12.37
C TYR A 78 3.17 3.58 11.80
N MET A 79 3.85 3.57 10.65
CA MET A 79 4.35 4.80 10.01
C MET A 79 3.22 5.69 9.49
N ILE A 80 2.21 5.10 8.85
CA ILE A 80 1.08 5.85 8.29
C ILE A 80 0.22 6.47 9.39
N MET A 81 0.01 5.76 10.51
CA MET A 81 -0.69 6.27 11.70
C MET A 81 0.00 7.50 12.34
N LYS A 82 1.27 7.78 12.03
CA LYS A 82 1.96 8.99 12.53
C LYS A 82 1.55 10.25 11.78
N ASN A 83 1.02 10.11 10.57
CA ASN A 83 0.58 11.27 9.79
C ASN A 83 -0.77 11.78 10.32
N PRO A 84 -0.88 13.07 10.68
CA PRO A 84 -2.13 13.64 11.23
C PRO A 84 -3.26 13.71 10.21
N ASP A 85 -2.93 13.64 8.92
CA ASP A 85 -3.87 13.68 7.80
C ASP A 85 -4.60 12.34 7.60
N VAL A 86 -4.20 11.29 8.31
CA VAL A 86 -4.83 9.97 8.25
C VAL A 86 -5.79 9.80 9.43
N GLU A 87 -7.04 9.50 9.13
CA GLU A 87 -8.06 9.19 10.12
C GLU A 87 -8.03 7.72 10.55
N PHE A 88 -7.92 6.83 9.56
CA PHE A 88 -7.96 5.41 9.79
C PHE A 88 -6.94 4.68 8.93
N CYS A 89 -6.19 3.80 9.57
CA CYS A 89 -5.25 2.91 8.91
C CYS A 89 -5.28 1.54 9.57
N GLY A 90 -5.54 0.50 8.77
CA GLY A 90 -5.59 -0.87 9.23
C GLY A 90 -5.27 -1.84 8.11
N TYR A 91 -4.76 -3.01 8.48
CA TYR A 91 -4.55 -4.10 7.56
C TYR A 91 -5.18 -5.38 8.10
N THR A 92 -5.63 -6.24 7.20
CA THR A 92 -6.15 -7.56 7.53
C THR A 92 -5.63 -8.57 6.52
N ILE A 93 -5.30 -9.76 7.00
CA ILE A 93 -5.09 -10.93 6.14
C ILE A 93 -6.47 -11.49 5.84
N THR A 94 -6.79 -11.73 4.57
CA THR A 94 -8.07 -12.31 4.15
C THR A 94 -8.21 -13.75 4.61
N HIS A 95 -7.14 -14.53 4.41
CA HIS A 95 -7.06 -15.92 4.80
C HIS A 95 -5.60 -16.32 5.04
N PRO A 96 -5.25 -17.04 6.13
CA PRO A 96 -3.85 -17.38 6.45
C PRO A 96 -3.11 -18.20 5.38
N SER A 97 -3.85 -18.93 4.52
CA SER A 97 -3.26 -19.70 3.42
C SER A 97 -2.95 -18.88 2.17
N GLU A 98 -3.43 -17.63 2.09
CA GLU A 98 -3.12 -16.72 1.00
C GLU A 98 -2.24 -15.58 1.52
N SER A 99 -1.06 -15.39 0.92
CA SER A 99 -0.19 -14.25 1.21
C SER A 99 -0.73 -12.98 0.55
N LYS A 100 -1.88 -12.49 1.02
CA LYS A 100 -2.50 -11.24 0.58
C LYS A 100 -2.96 -10.44 1.78
N ILE A 101 -2.59 -9.16 1.79
CA ILE A 101 -3.04 -8.21 2.81
C ILE A 101 -3.93 -7.15 2.18
N ASN A 102 -5.07 -6.89 2.83
CA ASN A 102 -5.92 -5.76 2.52
C ASN A 102 -5.57 -4.63 3.46
N PHE A 103 -5.04 -3.55 2.91
CA PHE A 103 -4.59 -2.37 3.64
C PHE A 103 -5.53 -1.20 3.36
N ARG A 104 -6.32 -0.79 4.34
CA ARG A 104 -7.32 0.28 4.18
C ARG A 104 -6.81 1.56 4.81
N ILE A 105 -6.85 2.63 4.01
CA ILE A 105 -6.49 3.99 4.44
C ILE A 105 -7.69 4.89 4.24
N GLN A 106 -7.98 5.70 5.25
CA GLN A 106 -8.93 6.80 5.17
C GLN A 106 -8.22 8.08 5.61
N THR A 107 -8.21 9.07 4.74
CA THR A 107 -7.62 10.38 4.98
C THR A 107 -8.67 11.41 5.38
N ARG A 108 -8.23 12.47 6.05
CA ARG A 108 -9.05 13.63 6.38
C ARG A 108 -8.90 14.68 5.28
N GLY A 109 -9.98 15.38 4.97
CA GLY A 109 -9.93 16.58 4.14
C GLY A 109 -9.77 16.35 2.63
N GLY A 110 -10.13 15.16 2.12
CA GLY A 110 -10.16 14.89 0.68
C GLY A 110 -8.78 14.76 0.01
N VAL A 111 -7.71 14.59 0.80
CA VAL A 111 -6.37 14.26 0.28
C VAL A 111 -6.39 12.83 -0.25
N PRO A 112 -5.86 12.55 -1.46
CA PRO A 112 -5.87 11.19 -2.00
C PRO A 112 -5.05 10.25 -1.11
N ALA A 113 -5.62 9.08 -0.78
CA ALA A 113 -4.98 8.10 0.12
C ALA A 113 -3.64 7.53 -0.39
N VAL A 114 -3.27 7.80 -1.65
CA VAL A 114 -1.99 7.42 -2.26
C VAL A 114 -0.82 8.22 -1.67
N GLU A 115 -1.02 9.49 -1.34
CA GLU A 115 0.02 10.36 -0.78
C GLU A 115 0.55 9.88 0.59
N PRO A 116 -0.29 9.64 1.61
CA PRO A 116 0.18 9.14 2.91
C PRO A 116 0.79 7.74 2.80
N LEU A 117 0.36 6.92 1.83
CA LEU A 117 0.97 5.62 1.55
C LEU A 117 2.41 5.77 1.05
N GLN A 118 2.63 6.62 0.03
CA GLN A 118 3.98 6.88 -0.50
C GLN A 118 4.89 7.49 0.56
N LYS A 119 4.38 8.46 1.32
CA LYS A 119 5.11 9.08 2.43
C LYS A 119 5.48 8.04 3.50
N GLY A 120 4.52 7.21 3.92
CA GLY A 120 4.75 6.15 4.89
C GLY A 120 5.81 5.13 4.46
N LEU A 121 5.86 4.78 3.17
CA LEU A 121 6.91 3.90 2.62
C LEU A 121 8.29 4.57 2.61
N SER A 122 8.36 5.84 2.22
CA SER A 122 9.60 6.62 2.25
C SER A 122 10.13 6.76 3.68
N ASP A 123 9.26 7.09 4.63
CA ASP A 123 9.63 7.27 6.03
C ASP A 123 10.12 5.95 6.64
N LEU A 124 9.45 4.82 6.33
CA LEU A 124 9.89 3.49 6.76
C LEU A 124 11.28 3.17 6.21
N HIS A 125 11.53 3.48 4.94
CA HIS A 125 12.83 3.27 4.32
C HIS A 125 13.94 4.07 5.01
N GLN A 126 13.68 5.35 5.31
CA GLN A 126 14.65 6.21 6.01
C GLN A 126 14.97 5.70 7.42
N VAL A 127 13.96 5.23 8.16
CA VAL A 127 14.17 4.62 9.50
C VAL A 127 15.06 3.39 9.38
N CYS A 128 14.78 2.49 8.44
CA CYS A 128 15.59 1.30 8.21
C CYS A 128 17.04 1.63 7.84
N GLN A 129 17.26 2.64 6.99
CA GLN A 129 18.61 3.12 6.65
C GLN A 129 19.35 3.66 7.88
N HIS A 130 18.67 4.47 8.70
CA HIS A 130 19.28 5.03 9.90
C HIS A 130 19.69 3.96 10.92
N VAL A 131 18.81 2.96 11.13
CA VAL A 131 19.09 1.81 12.00
C VAL A 131 20.29 1.02 11.47
N LEU A 132 20.33 0.75 10.17
CA LEU A 132 21.43 0.01 9.54
C LEU A 132 22.77 0.73 9.71
N ASN A 133 22.82 2.03 9.40
CA ASN A 133 24.04 2.82 9.50
C ASN A 133 24.57 2.89 10.93
N THR A 134 23.67 3.11 11.90
CA THR A 134 24.03 3.18 13.33
C THR A 134 24.53 1.82 13.82
N PHE A 135 23.85 0.74 13.43
CA PHE A 135 24.25 -0.62 13.79
C PHE A 135 25.63 -0.97 13.23
N GLN A 136 25.87 -0.69 11.94
CA GLN A 136 27.17 -0.94 11.31
C GLN A 136 28.30 -0.14 11.97
N ALA A 137 28.06 1.15 12.28
CA ALA A 137 29.05 1.97 12.98
C ALA A 137 29.42 1.36 14.35
N LYS A 138 28.42 0.94 15.15
CA LYS A 138 28.67 0.33 16.47
C LYS A 138 29.32 -1.04 16.41
N VAL A 139 29.00 -1.84 15.40
CA VAL A 139 29.65 -3.13 15.18
C VAL A 139 31.11 -2.95 14.78
N ASN A 140 31.42 -1.95 13.95
CA ASN A 140 32.79 -1.65 13.56
C ASN A 140 33.61 -1.13 14.75
N GLU A 141 33.06 -0.19 15.53
CA GLU A 141 33.67 0.29 16.78
C GLU A 141 33.99 -0.86 17.76
N TYR A 142 33.11 -1.86 17.87
CA TYR A 142 33.32 -3.02 18.72
C TYR A 142 34.45 -3.92 18.21
N LYS A 143 34.46 -4.23 16.91
CA LYS A 143 35.51 -5.06 16.29
C LYS A 143 36.90 -4.42 16.42
N GLU A 144 36.99 -3.11 16.20
CA GLU A 144 38.24 -2.35 16.35
C GLU A 144 38.76 -2.34 17.81
N ARG A 145 37.87 -2.49 18.80
CA ARG A 145 38.26 -2.61 20.21
C ARG A 145 38.82 -4.00 20.52
N GLU A 146 38.20 -5.05 20.00
CA GLU A 146 38.63 -6.45 20.21
C GLU A 146 39.97 -6.76 19.54
N GLU A 147 40.27 -6.12 18.40
CA GLU A 147 41.52 -6.34 17.65
C GLU A 147 42.75 -5.66 18.27
N LYS A 148 42.58 -4.75 19.25
CA LYS A 148 43.71 -4.15 19.97
C LYS A 148 44.24 -5.14 21.00
N PRO A 149 45.47 -5.67 20.86
CA PRO A 149 46.07 -6.49 21.89
C PRO A 149 46.15 -5.67 23.16
N MET A 150 45.77 -6.26 24.29
CA MET A 150 45.99 -5.68 25.62
C MET A 150 47.51 -5.60 25.82
N GLU A 151 48.06 -4.39 25.70
CA GLU A 151 49.47 -4.09 26.00
C GLU A 151 49.68 -3.96 27.52
#